data_AF-A0A847Y9E7-F1
#
_entry.id   AF-A0A847Y9E7-F1
#
_cell.length_a   1.000
_cell.length_b   1.000
_cell.length_c   1.000
_cell.angle_alpha   90.00
_cell.angle_beta   90.00
_cell.angle_gamma   90.00
#
_symmetry.space_group_name_H-M   'P 1'
#
loop_
_entity.id
_entity.type
_entity.pdbx_description
1 polymer ?
#
loop_
_entity_poly.entity_id
_entity_poly.type
_entity_poly.pdbx_seq_one_letter_code
_entity_poly.pdbx_strand_id
1 'polypeptide(L)'
;MRFTSFLYKKPVDLPGDRRMVVWYDAEGDFKSFLAAFRAPNREVLSTEASVLKTRRRAGEIYGLMNESENPAERDRCLLIYAPSGEG
;
A
#
# COMPACT_ATOMS: atom_id res chain seq x y z
N MET A 1 -10.02 -16.35 9.38
CA MET A 1 -9.75 -16.22 10.84
C MET A 1 -10.40 -14.94 11.39
N ARG A 2 -10.63 -14.80 12.71
CA ARG A 2 -11.08 -13.52 13.30
C ARG A 2 -9.87 -12.57 13.36
N PHE A 3 -9.84 -11.62 12.42
CA PHE A 3 -8.89 -10.52 12.39
C PHE A 3 -8.86 -9.82 13.75
N THR A 4 -7.73 -9.90 14.44
CA THR A 4 -7.55 -9.16 15.67
C THR A 4 -7.40 -7.69 15.31
N SER A 5 -8.05 -6.80 16.07
CA SER A 5 -8.02 -5.35 15.83
C SER A 5 -6.60 -4.76 15.77
N PHE A 6 -5.61 -5.51 16.24
CA PHE A 6 -4.18 -5.21 16.14
C PHE A 6 -3.65 -5.21 14.70
N LEU A 7 -4.11 -6.16 13.88
CA LEU A 7 -3.74 -6.26 12.47
C LEU A 7 -4.42 -5.20 11.61
N TYR A 8 -5.60 -4.70 12.02
CA TYR A 8 -6.24 -3.52 11.40
C TYR A 8 -5.47 -2.23 11.67
N LYS A 9 -4.87 -2.10 12.86
CA LYS A 9 -4.05 -0.93 13.20
C LYS A 9 -2.76 -0.87 12.39
N LYS A 10 -2.12 -2.01 12.09
CA LYS A 10 -0.83 -2.02 11.37
C LYS A 10 -0.83 -1.30 10.02
N PRO A 11 -1.71 -1.58 9.04
CA PRO A 11 -1.75 -0.85 7.78
C PRO A 11 -2.21 0.62 7.95
N VAL A 12 -2.79 0.98 9.11
CA VAL A 12 -3.13 2.36 9.45
C VAL A 12 -1.93 3.11 10.04
N ASP A 13 -1.16 2.48 10.92
CA ASP A 13 -0.03 3.07 11.66
C ASP A 13 1.31 2.97 10.91
N LEU A 14 1.60 1.84 10.25
CA LEU A 14 2.86 1.62 9.51
C LEU A 14 3.16 2.68 8.45
N PRO A 15 2.18 3.21 7.70
CA PRO A 15 2.45 4.28 6.75
C PRO A 15 2.86 5.61 7.41
N GLY A 16 2.46 5.83 8.68
CA GLY A 16 2.84 7.02 9.44
C GLY A 16 4.32 7.03 9.83
N ASP A 17 4.93 5.85 9.97
CA ASP A 17 6.34 5.66 10.33
C ASP A 17 7.21 5.34 9.10
N ARG A 18 6.64 4.68 8.09
CA ARG A 18 7.30 4.27 6.83
C ARG A 18 6.45 4.68 5.63
N ARG A 19 6.98 5.54 4.77
CA ARG A 19 6.21 6.08 3.61
C ARG A 19 5.84 5.02 2.56
N MET A 20 6.40 3.81 2.62
CA MET A 20 6.09 2.69 1.72
C MET A 20 5.99 1.38 2.49
N VAL A 21 4.90 0.63 2.29
CA VAL A 21 4.63 -0.65 2.94
C VAL A 21 4.15 -1.65 1.90
N VAL A 22 4.73 -2.85 1.90
CA VAL A 22 4.26 -3.98 1.08
C VAL A 22 3.58 -4.98 1.99
N TRP A 23 2.37 -5.40 1.62
CA TRP A 23 1.55 -6.35 2.33
C TRP A 23 1.39 -7.62 1.50
N TYR A 24 1.97 -8.71 1.98
CA TYR A 24 1.82 -10.04 1.38
C TYR A 24 0.66 -10.77 2.06
N ASP A 25 -0.29 -11.23 1.25
CA ASP A 25 -1.52 -11.86 1.73
C ASP A 25 -1.81 -13.14 0.96
N ALA A 26 -1.03 -14.18 1.25
CA ALA A 26 -1.15 -15.49 0.61
C ALA A 26 -2.55 -16.12 0.78
N GLU A 27 -3.28 -15.75 1.83
CA GLU A 27 -4.62 -16.27 2.13
C GLU A 27 -5.75 -15.39 1.53
N GLY A 28 -5.43 -14.20 1.01
CA GLY A 28 -6.41 -13.28 0.40
C GLY A 28 -7.37 -12.62 1.40
N ASP A 29 -7.11 -12.78 2.70
CA ASP A 29 -7.92 -12.37 3.82
C ASP A 29 -8.00 -10.82 3.94
N PHE A 30 -6.96 -10.10 3.50
CA PHE A 30 -6.87 -8.64 3.54
C PHE A 30 -7.47 -7.93 2.34
N LYS A 31 -7.79 -8.65 1.27
CA LYS A 31 -8.29 -8.07 0.02
C LYS A 31 -9.49 -7.13 0.23
N SER A 32 -10.53 -7.63 0.91
CA SER A 32 -11.77 -6.88 1.12
C SER A 32 -11.57 -5.65 2.01
N PHE A 33 -10.63 -5.73 2.97
CA PHE A 33 -10.28 -4.60 3.81
C PHE A 33 -9.56 -3.51 2.99
N LEU A 34 -8.58 -3.89 2.18
CA LEU A 34 -7.79 -2.95 1.38
C LEU A 34 -8.62 -2.29 0.27
N ALA A 35 -9.60 -3.01 -0.29
CA ALA A 35 -10.56 -2.42 -1.23
C ALA A 35 -11.43 -1.32 -0.60
N ALA A 36 -11.75 -1.45 0.69
CA ALA A 36 -12.51 -0.45 1.45
C ALA A 36 -11.63 0.62 2.11
N PHE A 37 -10.31 0.42 2.14
CA PHE A 37 -9.37 1.29 2.81
C PHE A 37 -9.22 2.60 2.05
N ARG A 38 -9.62 3.71 2.68
CA ARG A 38 -9.36 5.07 2.21
C ARG A 38 -8.73 5.86 3.34
N ALA A 39 -7.59 6.48 3.05
CA ALA A 39 -6.92 7.36 3.97
C ALA A 39 -6.35 8.56 3.19
N PRO A 40 -6.32 9.75 3.82
CA PRO A 40 -5.76 10.94 3.17
C PRO A 40 -4.29 10.68 2.82
N ASN A 41 -3.90 11.11 1.61
CA ASN A 41 -2.54 10.96 1.08
C ASN A 41 -2.04 9.51 1.01
N ARG A 42 -2.92 8.50 1.00
CA ARG A 42 -2.53 7.10 0.85
C ARG A 42 -2.97 6.55 -0.50
N GLU A 43 -2.02 6.03 -1.26
CA GLU A 43 -2.27 5.31 -2.50
C GLU A 43 -2.15 3.80 -2.22
N VAL A 44 -3.20 3.05 -2.54
CA VAL A 44 -3.21 1.58 -2.42
C VAL A 44 -3.08 1.00 -3.81
N LEU A 45 -2.04 0.20 -4.04
CA LEU A 45 -1.84 -0.54 -5.29
C LEU A 45 -2.00 -2.03 -5.06
N SER A 46 -2.67 -2.74 -5.98
CA SER A 46 -2.79 -4.20 -5.93
C SER A 46 -2.01 -4.82 -7.08
N THR A 47 -1.23 -5.88 -6.82
CA THR A 47 -0.53 -6.64 -7.86
C THR A 47 -1.42 -7.66 -8.57
N GLU A 48 -2.67 -7.86 -8.12
CA GLU A 48 -3.62 -8.83 -8.66
C GLU A 48 -3.81 -8.72 -10.18
N ALA A 49 -3.91 -7.49 -10.68
CA ALA A 49 -4.12 -7.26 -12.10
C ALA A 49 -2.83 -7.39 -12.92
N SER A 50 -1.69 -6.94 -12.36
CA SER A 50 -0.37 -7.05 -12.98
C SER A 50 0.72 -6.53 -12.05
N VAL A 51 1.65 -7.41 -11.67
CA VAL A 51 2.86 -7.04 -10.90
C VAL A 51 3.64 -5.94 -11.63
N LEU A 52 3.82 -6.05 -12.94
CA LEU A 52 4.63 -5.10 -13.72
C LEU A 52 4.01 -3.69 -13.74
N LYS A 53 2.69 -3.58 -13.94
CA LYS A 53 2.00 -2.29 -13.90
C LYS A 53 2.06 -1.67 -12.51
N THR A 54 1.84 -2.49 -11.48
CA THR A 54 1.90 -2.05 -10.08
C THR A 54 3.29 -1.59 -9.69
N ARG A 55 4.35 -2.29 -10.13
CA ARG A 55 5.74 -1.88 -9.92
C ARG A 55 6.05 -0.55 -10.61
N ARG A 56 5.63 -0.37 -11.88
CA ARG A 56 5.83 0.89 -12.61
C ARG A 56 5.15 2.04 -11.89
N ARG A 57 3.88 1.85 -11.50
CA ARG A 57 3.10 2.84 -10.78
C ARG A 57 3.68 3.18 -9.42
N ALA A 58 4.14 2.17 -8.68
CA ALA A 58 4.85 2.36 -7.42
C ALA A 58 6.13 3.18 -7.60
N GLY A 59 6.89 2.94 -8.68
CA GLY A 59 8.07 3.72 -9.02
C GLY A 59 7.76 5.19 -9.33
N GLU A 60 6.68 5.46 -10.08
CA GLU A 60 6.24 6.83 -10.38
C GLU A 60 5.87 7.59 -9.09
N ILE A 61 5.08 6.97 -8.21
CA ILE A 61 4.69 7.57 -6.93
C ILE A 61 5.91 7.77 -6.04
N TYR A 62 6.82 6.80 -5.99
CA TYR A 62 8.05 6.91 -5.22
C TYR A 62 8.94 8.06 -5.72
N GLY A 63 9.05 8.26 -7.04
CA GLY A 63 9.72 9.43 -7.61
C GLY A 63 9.07 10.73 -7.13
N LEU A 64 7.74 10.84 -7.26
CA LEU A 64 6.99 12.02 -6.80
C LEU A 64 7.17 12.28 -5.30
N MET A 65 7.21 11.24 -4.47
CA MET A 65 7.42 11.37 -3.03
C MET A 65 8.79 11.96 -2.65
N ASN A 66 9.81 11.77 -3.49
CA ASN A 66 11.18 12.20 -3.21
C ASN A 66 11.59 13.45 -3.97
N GLU A 67 11.10 13.62 -5.20
CA GLU A 67 11.58 14.63 -6.15
C GLU A 67 10.60 15.79 -6.35
N SER A 68 9.32 15.63 -5.96
CA SER A 68 8.34 16.69 -6.14
C SER A 68 8.54 17.82 -5.13
N GLU A 69 8.34 19.06 -5.55
CA GLU A 69 8.30 20.23 -4.65
C GLU A 69 6.90 20.40 -4.00
N ASN A 70 5.89 19.68 -4.51
CA ASN A 70 4.54 19.75 -3.97
C ASN A 70 4.42 18.90 -2.69
N PRO A 71 4.08 19.49 -1.53
CA PRO A 71 3.92 18.75 -0.28
C PRO A 71 2.84 17.65 -0.37
N ALA A 72 1.78 17.87 -1.16
CA ALA A 72 0.75 16.85 -1.36
C ALA A 72 1.25 15.58 -2.09
N GLU A 73 2.34 15.69 -2.85
CA GLU A 73 3.00 14.57 -3.53
C GLU A 73 4.07 13.93 -2.62
N ARG A 74 4.84 14.76 -1.91
CA ARG A 74 5.91 14.34 -0.97
C ARG A 74 5.41 13.57 0.24
N ASP A 75 4.28 14.01 0.80
CA ASP A 75 3.67 13.40 1.99
C ASP A 75 2.77 12.20 1.66
N ARG A 76 2.81 11.72 0.41
CA ARG A 76 2.13 10.48 0.04
C ARG A 76 2.73 9.29 0.78
N CYS A 77 1.85 8.36 1.11
CA CYS A 77 2.21 7.04 1.59
C CYS A 77 1.70 5.98 0.63
N LEU A 78 2.53 4.99 0.34
CA LEU A 78 2.22 3.92 -0.59
C LEU A 78 2.01 2.59 0.15
N LEU A 79 0.87 1.95 -0.11
CA LEU A 79 0.57 0.60 0.37
C LEU A 79 0.42 -0.33 -0.84
N ILE A 80 1.30 -1.32 -0.97
CA ILE A 80 1.28 -2.28 -2.06
C ILE A 80 0.75 -3.61 -1.53
N TYR A 81 -0.36 -4.06 -2.07
CA TYR A 81 -0.97 -5.35 -1.78
C TYR A 81 -0.51 -6.40 -2.78
N ALA A 82 0.02 -7.51 -2.27
CA ALA A 82 0.45 -8.67 -3.03
C ALA A 82 -0.23 -9.94 -2.50
N PRO A 83 -1.26 -10.47 -3.20
CA PRO A 83 -1.97 -11.68 -2.78
C PRO A 83 -1.16 -12.98 -2.96
N SER A 84 -0.07 -12.92 -3.74
CA SER A 84 0.83 -14.05 -3.96
C SER A 84 2.20 -13.65 -3.45
N GLY A 85 2.74 -14.43 -2.51
CA GLY A 85 4.06 -14.20 -1.92
C GLY A 85 5.23 -14.43 -2.88
N GLU A 86 4.96 -14.76 -4.14
CA GLU A 86 5.98 -15.03 -5.15
C GLU A 86 6.13 -13.80 -6.06
N GLY A 87 7.23 -13.09 -5.84
CA GLY A 87 7.77 -12.05 -6.71
C GLY A 87 9.21 -12.37 -7.06
#